data_AF-Q2B0D6-F1
#
_entry.id   AF-Q2B0D6-F1
#
_cell.length_a   1.000
_cell.length_b   1.000
_cell.length_c   1.000
_cell.angle_alpha   90.00
_cell.angle_beta   90.00
_cell.angle_gamma   90.00
#
_symmetry.space_group_name_H-M   'P 1'
#
loop_
_entity.id
_entity.type
_entity.pdbx_description
1 polymer ?
#
loop_
_entity_poly.entity_id
_entity_poly.type
_entity_poly.pdbx_seq_one_letter_code
_entity_poly.pdbx_strand_id
1 'polypeptide(L)'
;MDIVGRVSYNCDIMFRVIDIREEEGRKLAVLYGEDIRLIADAPYEDLIVINQSERMKMSRQYQSLEEQSYNLFRQDVSLLKQKQEYEATGAYSKPFNYFQIPGRVLHLDGDPSYLKNAFPYMRRSVSR
;
A
#
# COMPACT_ATOMS: atom_id res chain seq x y z
N MET A 1 15.33 -15.65 -4.39
CA MET A 1 14.88 -15.52 -3.00
C MET A 1 13.50 -16.12 -2.90
N ASP A 2 13.33 -17.00 -1.93
CA ASP A 2 12.04 -17.65 -1.69
C ASP A 2 11.11 -16.68 -0.97
N ILE A 3 9.85 -16.66 -1.40
CA ILE A 3 8.80 -15.85 -0.79
C ILE A 3 7.95 -16.79 0.04
N VAL A 4 7.66 -16.39 1.26
CA VAL A 4 6.89 -17.17 2.22
C VAL A 4 5.63 -16.42 2.63
N GLY A 5 4.59 -17.17 2.97
CA GLY A 5 3.37 -16.67 3.62
C GLY A 5 3.24 -17.27 5.01
N ARG A 6 2.47 -16.61 5.87
CA ARG A 6 2.14 -17.12 7.20
C ARG A 6 0.80 -17.84 7.16
N VAL A 7 0.77 -19.10 7.58
CA VAL A 7 -0.47 -19.92 7.58
C VAL A 7 -1.47 -19.36 8.59
N SER A 8 -1.00 -18.90 9.75
CA SER A 8 -1.83 -18.29 10.81
C SER A 8 -2.58 -17.04 10.34
N TYR A 9 -2.09 -16.38 9.29
CA TYR A 9 -2.72 -15.21 8.65
C TYR A 9 -3.22 -15.51 7.24
N ASN A 10 -3.48 -16.78 6.95
CA ASN A 10 -4.07 -17.22 5.69
C ASN A 10 -3.25 -16.85 4.44
N CYS A 11 -1.94 -16.65 4.61
CA CYS A 11 -1.00 -16.18 3.58
C CYS A 11 -1.45 -14.86 2.92
N ASP A 12 -2.04 -13.96 3.69
CA ASP A 12 -2.48 -12.64 3.23
C ASP A 12 -1.31 -11.79 2.69
N ILE A 13 -0.17 -11.83 3.37
CA ILE A 13 1.01 -11.02 3.07
C ILE A 13 2.16 -11.93 2.62
N MET A 14 2.85 -11.49 1.56
CA MET A 14 4.07 -12.11 1.07
C MET A 14 5.29 -11.54 1.81
N PHE A 15 6.13 -12.43 2.33
CA PHE A 15 7.33 -12.08 3.07
C PHE A 15 8.60 -12.65 2.44
N ARG A 16 9.71 -11.95 2.64
CA ARG A 16 11.09 -12.47 2.52
C ARG A 16 11.60 -12.82 3.90
N VAL A 17 12.24 -13.99 4.02
CA VAL A 17 12.96 -14.35 5.25
C VAL A 17 14.27 -13.58 5.28
N ILE A 18 14.48 -12.77 6.33
CA ILE A 18 15.70 -11.98 6.51
C ILE A 18 16.66 -12.59 7.53
N ASP A 19 16.14 -13.34 8.50
CA ASP A 19 16.93 -13.99 9.53
C ASP A 19 16.18 -15.21 10.08
N ILE A 20 16.90 -16.21 10.58
CA ILE A 20 16.33 -17.36 11.29
C ILE A 20 17.15 -17.56 12.55
N ARG A 21 16.49 -17.41 13.69
CA ARG A 21 17.07 -17.55 15.03
C ARG A 21 16.63 -18.88 15.64
N GLU A 22 17.47 -19.43 16.50
CA GLU A 22 17.16 -20.64 17.25
C GLU A 22 17.22 -20.30 18.73
N GLU A 23 16.05 -20.29 19.38
CA GLU A 23 15.91 -20.07 20.82
C GLU A 23 15.26 -21.29 21.46
N GLU A 24 15.90 -21.86 22.48
CA GLU A 24 15.39 -22.99 23.27
C GLU A 24 14.94 -24.20 22.41
N GLY A 25 15.63 -24.44 21.28
CA GLY A 25 15.32 -25.54 20.34
C GLY A 25 14.16 -25.26 19.39
N ARG A 26 13.60 -24.04 19.38
CA ARG A 26 12.59 -23.60 18.41
C ARG A 26 13.20 -22.60 17.42
N LYS A 27 12.86 -22.79 16.14
CA LYS A 27 13.29 -21.90 15.06
C LYS A 27 12.28 -20.77 14.89
N LEU A 28 12.75 -19.54 15.09
CA LEU A 28 11.99 -18.32 14.89
C LEU A 28 12.54 -17.59 13.65
N ALA A 29 11.70 -17.32 12.67
CA ALA A 29 12.07 -16.58 11.48
C ALA A 29 11.70 -15.11 11.62
N VAL A 30 12.61 -14.22 11.20
CA VAL A 30 12.33 -12.81 11.02
C VAL A 30 11.99 -12.58 9.55
N LEU A 31 10.85 -11.95 9.33
CA LEU A 31 10.20 -11.76 8.04
C LEU A 31 10.14 -10.28 7.69
N TYR A 32 10.33 -9.98 6.41
CA TYR A 32 10.20 -8.65 5.84
C TYR A 32 9.15 -8.67 4.74
N GLY A 33 8.17 -7.77 4.80
CA GLY A 33 7.12 -7.69 3.78
C GLY A 33 7.71 -7.40 2.41
N GLU A 34 7.31 -8.17 1.39
CA GLU A 34 7.81 -8.03 0.02
C GLU A 34 7.44 -6.66 -0.54
N ASP A 35 6.15 -6.32 -0.44
CA ASP A 35 5.55 -5.11 -1.04
C ASP A 35 5.11 -4.08 0.00
N ILE A 36 5.18 -4.42 1.30
CA ILE A 36 4.75 -3.56 2.41
C ILE A 36 5.83 -3.42 3.48
N ARG A 37 5.92 -2.25 4.11
CA ARG A 37 6.91 -1.94 5.15
C ARG A 37 6.48 -2.56 6.47
N LEU A 38 6.60 -3.87 6.53
CA LEU A 38 6.23 -4.69 7.66
C LEU A 38 7.38 -5.61 8.03
N ILE A 39 7.71 -5.62 9.33
CA ILE A 39 8.61 -6.62 9.92
C ILE A 39 7.76 -7.47 10.85
N ALA A 40 7.90 -8.78 10.74
CA ALA A 40 7.21 -9.73 11.59
C ALA A 40 8.14 -10.87 11.99
N ASP A 41 7.94 -11.43 13.17
CA ASP A 41 8.50 -12.69 13.58
C ASP A 41 7.44 -13.80 13.47
N ALA A 42 7.89 -15.01 13.15
CA ALA A 42 7.02 -16.17 13.07
C ALA A 42 7.78 -17.47 13.39
N PRO A 43 7.14 -18.46 14.02
CA PRO A 43 7.70 -19.81 14.09
C PRO A 43 7.96 -20.34 12.68
N TYR A 44 9.05 -21.09 12.49
CA TYR A 44 9.38 -21.68 11.18
C TYR A 44 8.25 -22.57 10.64
N GLU A 45 7.51 -23.22 11.52
CA GLU A 45 6.36 -24.08 11.21
C GLU A 45 5.14 -23.32 10.66
N ASP A 46 5.04 -22.01 10.93
CA ASP A 46 3.98 -21.13 10.43
C ASP A 46 4.23 -20.68 8.98
N LEU A 47 5.41 -20.99 8.42
CA LEU A 47 5.83 -20.51 7.10
C LEU A 47 5.56 -21.53 6.02
N ILE A 48 4.93 -21.08 4.94
CA ILE A 48 4.75 -21.84 3.70
C ILE A 48 5.42 -21.11 2.54
N VAL A 49 6.16 -21.84 1.72
CA VAL A 49 6.78 -21.29 0.50
C VAL A 49 5.70 -21.06 -0.55
N ILE A 50 5.59 -19.82 -1.02
CA ILE A 50 4.64 -19.44 -2.06
C ILE A 50 5.28 -19.71 -3.43
N ASN A 51 4.65 -20.61 -4.18
CA ASN A 51 5.07 -20.94 -5.53
C ASN A 51 4.83 -19.76 -6.50
N GLN A 52 5.42 -19.83 -7.70
CA GLN A 52 5.35 -18.74 -8.66
C GLN A 52 3.93 -18.47 -9.21
N SER A 53 3.11 -19.52 -9.34
CA SER A 53 1.73 -19.40 -9.83
C SER A 53 0.83 -18.67 -8.83
N GLU A 54 0.93 -19.02 -7.54
CA GLU A 54 0.19 -18.37 -6.45
C GLU A 54 0.66 -16.93 -6.26
N ARG A 55 1.97 -16.67 -6.35
CA ARG A 55 2.52 -15.30 -6.35
C ARG A 55 1.88 -14.43 -7.43
N MET A 56 1.75 -14.96 -8.66
CA MET A 56 1.15 -14.23 -9.76
C MET A 56 -0.35 -13.98 -9.55
N LYS A 57 -1.09 -14.94 -8.96
CA LYS A 57 -2.49 -14.75 -8.60
C LYS A 57 -2.67 -13.66 -7.55
N MET A 58 -1.93 -13.75 -6.44
CA MET A 58 -1.98 -12.75 -5.37
C MET A 58 -1.63 -11.36 -5.89
N SER A 59 -0.55 -11.24 -6.68
CA SER A 59 -0.16 -9.94 -7.25
C SER A 59 -1.25 -9.33 -8.13
N ARG A 60 -1.95 -10.14 -8.94
CA ARG A 60 -3.10 -9.66 -9.75
C ARG A 60 -4.28 -9.23 -8.89
N GLN A 61 -4.58 -9.97 -7.82
CA GLN A 61 -5.65 -9.61 -6.89
C GLN A 61 -5.35 -8.28 -6.19
N TYR A 62 -4.12 -8.10 -5.71
CA TYR A 62 -3.66 -6.85 -5.13
C TYR A 62 -3.79 -5.69 -6.10
N GLN A 63 -3.31 -5.83 -7.34
CA GLN A 63 -3.44 -4.79 -8.37
C GLN A 63 -4.91 -4.40 -8.65
N SER A 64 -5.80 -5.40 -8.71
CA SER A 64 -7.24 -5.15 -8.90
C SER A 64 -7.85 -4.38 -7.73
N LEU A 65 -7.51 -4.75 -6.49
CA LEU A 65 -7.97 -4.04 -5.29
C LEU A 65 -7.42 -2.62 -5.22
N GLU A 66 -6.15 -2.43 -5.55
CA GLU A 66 -5.53 -1.10 -5.65
C GLU A 66 -6.23 -0.22 -6.67
N GLU A 67 -6.56 -0.76 -7.85
CA GLU A 67 -7.29 -0.03 -8.89
C GLU A 67 -8.71 0.34 -8.45
N GLN A 68 -9.43 -0.59 -7.81
CA GLN A 68 -10.76 -0.30 -7.26
C GLN A 68 -10.71 0.80 -6.19
N SER A 69 -9.78 0.69 -5.24
CA SER A 69 -9.56 1.70 -4.20
C SER A 69 -9.24 3.07 -4.80
N TYR A 70 -8.37 3.11 -5.81
CA TYR A 70 -8.03 4.33 -6.52
C TYR A 70 -9.24 4.97 -7.22
N ASN A 71 -10.09 4.16 -7.86
CA ASN A 71 -11.30 4.65 -8.52
C ASN A 71 -12.30 5.25 -7.51
N LEU A 72 -12.49 4.61 -6.36
CA LEU A 72 -13.32 5.14 -5.27
C LEU A 72 -12.79 6.48 -4.77
N PHE A 73 -11.48 6.57 -4.51
CA PHE A 73 -10.86 7.84 -4.09
C PHE A 73 -11.07 8.96 -5.12
N ARG A 74 -10.98 8.64 -6.42
CA ARG A 74 -11.22 9.63 -7.49
C ARG A 74 -12.66 10.11 -7.53
N GLN A 75 -13.63 9.24 -7.26
CA GLN A 75 -15.04 9.59 -7.15
C GLN A 75 -15.26 10.54 -5.96
N ASP A 76 -14.72 10.20 -4.79
CA ASP A 76 -14.82 11.03 -3.59
C ASP A 76 -14.24 12.43 -3.81
N VAL A 77 -13.04 12.52 -4.41
CA VAL A 77 -12.43 13.81 -4.75
C VAL A 77 -13.30 14.63 -5.70
N SER A 78 -13.95 13.98 -6.68
CA SER A 78 -14.86 14.67 -7.61
C SER A 78 -16.11 15.20 -6.89
N LEU A 79 -16.70 14.40 -6.01
CA LEU A 79 -17.88 14.78 -5.22
C LEU A 79 -17.56 15.94 -4.27
N LEU A 80 -16.39 15.91 -3.62
CA LEU A 80 -15.94 17.01 -2.76
C LEU A 80 -15.79 18.32 -3.52
N LYS A 81 -15.24 18.30 -4.74
CA LYS A 81 -15.13 19.48 -5.61
C LYS A 81 -16.51 20.02 -5.98
N GLN A 82 -17.41 19.15 -6.43
CA GLN A 82 -18.77 19.56 -6.81
C GLN A 82 -19.53 20.18 -5.63
N LYS A 83 -19.38 19.60 -4.43
CA LYS A 83 -19.98 20.15 -3.20
C LYS A 83 -19.44 21.54 -2.87
N GLN A 84 -18.13 21.74 -2.96
CA GLN A 84 -17.50 23.05 -2.75
C GLN A 84 -17.96 24.09 -3.78
N GLU A 85 -18.07 23.71 -5.05
CA GLU A 85 -18.59 24.58 -6.13
C GLU A 85 -20.06 24.96 -5.89
N TYR A 86 -20.89 23.99 -5.47
CA TYR A 86 -22.28 24.25 -5.10
C TYR A 86 -22.41 25.21 -3.90
N GLU A 87 -21.63 24.98 -2.84
CA GLU A 87 -21.58 25.88 -1.68
C GLU A 87 -21.08 27.29 -2.06
N ALA A 88 -20.11 27.39 -2.97
CA ALA A 88 -19.60 28.66 -3.47
C ALA A 88 -20.61 29.44 -4.32
N THR A 89 -21.50 28.74 -5.05
CA THR A 89 -22.54 29.37 -5.88
C THR A 89 -23.78 29.82 -5.09
N GLY A 90 -23.98 29.30 -3.87
CA GLY A 90 -25.06 29.70 -2.97
C GLY A 90 -24.85 31.05 -2.26
N ALA A 91 -23.62 31.58 -2.24
CA ALA A 91 -23.27 32.87 -1.66
C ALA A 91 -22.40 33.68 -2.65
N TYR A 92 -23.05 34.44 -3.52
CA TYR A 92 -22.37 35.21 -4.58
C TYR A 92 -21.31 36.18 -4.04
N SER A 93 -20.17 36.20 -4.76
CA SER A 93 -19.16 37.25 -4.83
C SER A 93 -18.11 37.29 -3.71
N LYS A 94 -17.00 36.56 -3.89
CA LYS A 94 -15.65 37.15 -3.83
C LYS A 94 -14.69 36.42 -4.78
N PRO A 95 -13.89 37.13 -5.60
CA PRO A 95 -12.84 36.54 -6.42
C PRO A 95 -11.63 36.24 -5.53
N PHE A 96 -11.75 35.25 -4.66
CA PHE A 96 -10.59 34.74 -3.94
C PHE A 96 -9.98 33.61 -4.76
N ASN A 97 -8.91 33.96 -5.45
CA ASN A 97 -8.02 33.12 -6.21
C ASN A 97 -7.22 32.17 -5.29
N TYR A 98 -7.87 31.58 -4.29
CA TYR A 98 -7.28 30.61 -3.37
C TYR A 98 -7.69 29.22 -3.80
N PHE A 99 -6.97 28.69 -4.79
CA PHE A 99 -6.83 27.24 -4.94
C PHE A 99 -6.10 26.71 -3.69
N GLN A 100 -6.82 26.48 -2.60
CA GLN A 100 -6.31 25.64 -1.52
C GLN A 100 -6.36 24.19 -2.01
N ILE A 101 -5.33 23.79 -2.75
CA ILE A 101 -4.97 22.37 -2.79
C ILE A 101 -4.48 22.07 -1.38
N PRO A 102 -5.19 21.25 -0.57
CA PRO A 102 -4.68 20.88 0.74
C PRO A 102 -3.30 20.25 0.53
N GLY A 103 -2.29 20.78 1.22
CA GLY A 103 -0.91 20.32 1.08
C GLY A 103 -0.85 18.80 1.29
N ARG A 104 -0.37 18.07 0.29
CA ARG A 104 -0.16 16.63 0.40
C ARG A 104 1.18 16.40 1.08
N VAL A 105 1.16 16.09 2.38
CA VAL A 105 2.36 15.77 3.14
C VAL A 105 2.73 14.31 2.85
N LEU A 106 3.77 14.11 2.04
CA LEU A 106 4.40 12.81 1.85
C LEU A 106 5.58 12.69 2.83
N HIS A 107 5.45 11.81 3.83
CA HIS A 107 6.57 11.43 4.68
C HIS A 107 7.50 10.51 3.86
N LEU A 108 8.61 11.07 3.38
CA LEU A 108 9.65 10.37 2.60
C LEU A 108 10.64 9.66 3.54
N ASP A 109 10.15 8.73 4.36
CA ASP A 109 11.03 7.98 5.25
C ASP A 109 11.63 6.76 4.53
N GLY A 110 12.68 7.02 3.76
CA GLY A 110 13.79 6.14 3.37
C GLY A 110 13.58 4.62 3.35
N ASP A 111 13.17 4.09 2.20
CA ASP A 111 13.68 2.84 1.62
C ASP A 111 13.33 2.84 0.10
N PRO A 112 14.32 2.73 -0.80
CA PRO A 112 14.13 2.80 -2.26
C PRO A 112 13.15 1.77 -2.82
N SER A 113 13.01 0.61 -2.17
CA SER A 113 12.14 -0.47 -2.65
C SER A 113 10.66 -0.11 -2.48
N TYR A 114 10.28 0.48 -1.34
CA TYR A 114 8.91 0.97 -1.11
C TYR A 114 8.58 2.20 -1.94
N LEU A 115 9.55 3.09 -2.13
CA LEU A 115 9.39 4.23 -3.02
C LEU A 115 8.96 3.76 -4.42
N LYS A 116 9.55 2.69 -4.95
CA LYS A 116 9.21 2.15 -6.27
C LYS A 116 7.74 1.70 -6.39
N ASN A 117 7.15 1.17 -5.32
CA ASN A 117 5.75 0.76 -5.29
C ASN A 117 4.80 1.97 -5.16
N ALA A 118 5.18 3.00 -4.39
CA ALA A 118 4.37 4.21 -4.21
C ALA A 118 4.50 5.24 -5.36
N PHE A 119 5.66 5.30 -6.03
CA PHE A 119 5.97 6.30 -7.07
C PHE A 119 4.99 6.32 -8.26
N PRO A 120 4.56 5.18 -8.83
CA PRO A 120 3.61 5.17 -9.95
C PRO A 120 2.29 5.87 -9.61
N TYR A 121 1.78 5.67 -8.39
CA TYR A 121 0.56 6.31 -7.89
C TYR A 121 0.75 7.82 -7.71
N MET A 122 1.91 8.24 -7.22
CA MET A 122 2.25 9.67 -7.13
C MET A 122 2.34 10.33 -8.51
N ARG A 123 2.98 9.66 -9.48
CA ARG A 123 3.17 10.20 -10.84
C ARG A 123 1.84 10.35 -11.59
N ARG A 124 0.92 9.39 -11.46
CA ARG A 124 -0.47 9.49 -11.97
C ARG A 124 -1.26 10.63 -11.31
N SER A 125 -0.86 11.04 -10.11
CA SER A 125 -1.47 12.13 -9.34
C SER A 125 -0.81 13.51 -9.59
N VAL A 126 0.29 13.56 -10.34
CA VAL A 126 1.09 14.77 -10.63
C VAL A 126 1.14 15.10 -12.14
N SER A 127 0.89 14.14 -13.04
CA SER A 127 0.66 14.42 -14.46
C SER A 127 -0.73 15.02 -14.71
N ARG A 128 -0.90 16.30 -14.37
CA ARG A 128 -1.80 17.25 -15.03
C ARG A 128 -1.22 18.65 -14.93
#